data_AF-A0A8I2AKL8-F1
#
_entry.id   AF-A0A8I2AKL8-F1
#
_cell.length_a   1.000
_cell.length_b   1.000
_cell.length_c   1.000
_cell.angle_alpha   90.00
_cell.angle_beta   90.00
_cell.angle_gamma   90.00
#
_symmetry.space_group_name_H-M   'P 1'
#
loop_
_entity.id
_entity.type
_entity.pdbx_description
1 polymer ?
#
loop_
_entity_poly.entity_id
_entity_poly.type
_entity_poly.pdbx_seq_one_letter_code
_entity_poly.pdbx_strand_id
1 'polypeptide(L)' 'MSDKETCPVCSKGYLHHEMEEIEISVNSIKHVINTKFSICDSCESEIATEDDVRFNKAQVAALKNKYKTSV' A
#
# COMPACT_ATOMS: atom_id res chain seq x y z
N MET A 1 -13.56 -8.55 -16.90
CA MET A 1 -12.27 -9.16 -17.27
C MET A 1 -11.24 -8.51 -16.37
N SER A 2 -10.40 -9.27 -15.69
CA SER A 2 -9.39 -8.69 -14.79
C SER A 2 -8.28 -8.10 -15.65
N ASP A 3 -8.30 -6.78 -15.82
CA ASP A 3 -7.24 -6.04 -16.50
C ASP A 3 -5.98 -6.16 -15.64
N LYS A 4 -5.09 -7.09 -16.01
CA LYS A 4 -3.81 -7.26 -15.33
C LYS A 4 -2.92 -6.07 -15.70
N GLU A 5 -2.59 -5.25 -14.71
CA GLU A 5 -1.73 -4.09 -14.92
C GLU A 5 -0.32 -4.56 -15.30
N THR A 6 0.22 -4.01 -16.39
CA THR A 6 1.56 -4.36 -16.88
C THR A 6 2.60 -3.62 -16.04
N CYS A 7 3.70 -4.29 -15.70
CA CYS A 7 4.76 -3.70 -14.87
C CYS A 7 5.41 -2.50 -15.58
N PRO A 8 5.39 -1.28 -14.99
CA PRO A 8 5.99 -0.10 -15.60
C PRO A 8 7.52 -0.11 -15.58
N VAL A 9 8.15 -1.02 -14.81
CA VAL A 9 9.62 -1.13 -14.74
C VAL A 9 10.16 -1.95 -15.92
N CYS A 10 9.64 -3.15 -16.14
CA CYS A 10 10.16 -4.06 -17.17
C CYS A 10 9.31 -4.12 -18.44
N SER A 11 8.07 -3.63 -18.41
CA SER A 11 7.10 -3.69 -19.51
C SER A 11 6.82 -5.10 -20.07
N LYS A 12 7.13 -6.15 -19.29
CA LYS A 12 7.02 -7.56 -19.70
C LYS A 12 6.12 -8.38 -18.77
N GLY A 13 6.27 -8.18 -17.46
CA GLY A 13 5.49 -8.88 -16.45
C GLY A 13 4.19 -8.17 -16.09
N TYR A 14 3.37 -8.86 -15.33
CA TYR A 14 2.14 -8.33 -14.74
C TYR A 14 2.30 -8.11 -13.25
N LEU A 15 1.59 -7.12 -12.74
CA LEU A 15 1.54 -6.80 -11.32
C LEU A 15 0.53 -7.71 -10.62
N HIS A 16 0.96 -8.26 -9.48
CA HIS A 16 0.11 -9.04 -8.56
C HIS A 16 0.02 -8.28 -7.24
N HIS A 17 -1.20 -8.05 -6.77
CA HIS A 17 -1.44 -7.26 -5.56
C HIS A 17 -1.17 -8.08 -4.30
N GLU A 18 -0.43 -7.47 -3.40
CA GLU A 18 -0.08 -8.00 -2.09
C GLU A 18 -0.54 -7.04 -0.99
N MET A 19 -0.62 -7.56 0.24
CA MET A 19 -0.94 -6.78 1.43
C MET A 19 0.04 -7.12 2.55
N GLU A 20 0.51 -6.10 3.24
CA GLU A 20 1.43 -6.24 4.37
C GLU A 20 0.97 -5.35 5.53
N GLU A 21 1.13 -5.89 6.75
CA GLU A 21 0.98 -5.13 7.98
C GLU A 21 2.28 -4.39 8.30
N ILE A 22 2.21 -3.05 8.39
CA ILE A 22 3.34 -2.23 8.78
C ILE A 22 3.06 -1.48 10.08
N GLU A 23 4.11 -1.25 10.85
CA GLU A 23 4.06 -0.41 12.04
C GLU A 23 4.30 1.06 11.67
N ILE A 24 3.39 1.95 12.08
CA ILE A 24 3.55 3.40 11.95
C ILE A 24 3.31 4.08 13.30
N SER A 25 3.98 5.21 13.51
CA SER A 25 3.83 6.02 14.72
C SER A 25 2.84 7.17 14.50
N VAL A 26 1.80 7.26 15.34
CA VAL A 26 0.89 8.41 15.44
C VAL A 26 0.88 8.87 16.89
N ASN A 27 1.16 10.16 17.14
CA ASN A 27 1.30 10.73 18.48
C ASN A 27 2.26 9.96 19.40
N SER A 28 3.40 9.52 18.85
CA SER A 28 4.39 8.70 19.57
C SER A 28 3.90 7.31 20.02
N ILE A 29 2.70 6.89 19.61
CA ILE A 29 2.16 5.55 19.81
C ILE A 29 2.29 4.76 18.52
N LYS A 30 2.83 3.55 18.62
CA LYS A 30 2.97 2.61 17.50
C LYS A 30 1.64 1.94 17.22
N HIS A 31 1.27 1.89 15.95
CA HIS A 31 0.06 1.26 15.45
C HIS A 31 0.39 0.41 14.24
N VAL A 32 -0.28 -0.73 14.11
CA VAL A 32 -0.19 -1.58 12.92
C VAL A 32 -1.32 -1.19 11.96
N ILE A 33 -0.98 -0.99 10.69
CA ILE A 33 -1.96 -0.79 9.61
C ILE A 33 -1.68 -1.75 8.46
N ASN A 34 -2.73 -2.13 7.74
CA ASN A 34 -2.58 -2.82 6.47
C ASN A 34 -2.15 -1.84 5.38
N THR A 35 -1.21 -2.25 4.56
CA THR A 35 -0.80 -1.55 3.34
C THR A 35 -0.82 -2.50 2.17
N LYS A 36 -1.06 -1.96 0.98
CA LYS A 36 -1.02 -2.69 -0.28
C LYS A 36 0.17 -2.24 -1.10
N PHE A 37 0.66 -3.18 -1.90
CA PHE A 37 1.66 -2.98 -2.94
C PHE A 37 1.45 -4.06 -3.99
N SER A 38 2.22 -4.02 -5.07
CA SER A 38 2.15 -5.02 -6.12
C SER A 38 3.54 -5.49 -6.52
N ILE A 39 3.68 -6.79 -6.81
CA ILE A 39 4.94 -7.40 -7.24
C ILE A 39 4.82 -7.81 -8.70
N CYS A 40 5.85 -7.49 -9.49
CA CYS A 40 5.95 -7.96 -10.87
C CYS A 40 6.37 -9.43 -10.93
N ASP A 41 5.63 -10.26 -11.66
CA ASP A 41 5.95 -11.69 -11.87
C ASP A 41 7.17 -11.96 -12.78
N SER A 42 7.70 -10.94 -13.45
CA SER A 42 8.85 -11.09 -14.35
C SER A 42 10.14 -10.51 -13.83
N CYS A 43 10.10 -9.38 -13.12
CA CYS A 43 11.29 -8.69 -12.63
C CYS A 43 11.28 -8.45 -11.13
N GLU A 44 10.27 -8.95 -10.41
CA GLU A 44 10.16 -8.92 -8.95
C GLU A 44 10.19 -7.51 -8.35
N SER A 45 10.01 -6.48 -9.17
CA SER A 45 9.93 -5.10 -8.68
C SER A 45 8.65 -4.91 -7.87
N GLU A 46 8.82 -4.38 -6.67
CA GLU A 46 7.74 -3.92 -5.80
C GLU A 46 7.30 -2.51 -6.19
N ILE A 47 6.00 -2.33 -6.39
CA ILE A 47 5.43 -1.08 -6.91
C ILE A 47 4.11 -0.82 -6.19
N ALA A 48 3.93 0.40 -5.69
CA ALA A 48 2.62 0.86 -5.25
C ALA A 48 1.87 1.45 -6.46
N THR A 49 0.84 0.76 -6.93
CA THR A 49 -0.07 1.26 -7.97
C THR A 49 -0.90 2.45 -7.45
N GLU A 50 -1.64 3.14 -8.32
CA GLU A 50 -2.50 4.25 -7.88
C GLU A 50 -3.54 3.78 -6.84
N ASP A 51 -4.11 2.60 -7.04
CA ASP A 51 -5.08 2.00 -6.12
C ASP A 51 -4.44 1.61 -4.78
N ASP A 52 -3.21 1.09 -4.80
CA ASP A 52 -2.43 0.80 -3.59
C ASP A 52 -2.16 2.07 -2.79
N VAL A 53 -1.68 3.13 -3.46
CA VAL A 53 -1.42 4.43 -2.83
C VAL A 53 -2.70 5.02 -2.23
N ARG A 54 -3.83 4.94 -2.95
CA ARG A 54 -5.12 5.43 -2.49
C ARG A 54 -5.59 4.69 -1.24
N PHE A 55 -5.48 3.36 -1.23
CA PHE A 55 -5.79 2.53 -0.07
C PHE A 55 -4.89 2.89 1.13
N ASN A 56 -3.57 2.92 0.93
CA ASN A 56 -2.59 3.21 1.99
C ASN A 56 -2.83 4.58 2.61
N LYS A 57 -3.07 5.61 1.78
CA LYS A 57 -3.41 6.96 2.24
C LYS A 57 -4.68 6.97 3.10
N ALA A 58 -5.70 6.20 2.72
CA ALA A 58 -6.93 6.10 3.50
C ALA A 58 -6.70 5.46 4.87
N GLN A 59 -5.88 4.41 4.96
CA GLN A 59 -5.52 3.76 6.23
C GLN A 59 -4.83 4.73 7.19
N VAL A 60 -3.81 5.45 6.70
CA VAL A 60 -3.10 6.46 7.50
C VAL A 60 -4.02 7.59 7.92
N ALA A 61 -4.89 8.08 7.02
CA ALA A 61 -5.82 9.15 7.33
C ALA A 61 -6.87 8.73 8.38
N ALA A 62 -7.42 7.52 8.26
CA ALA A 62 -8.34 6.96 9.24
C ALA A 62 -7.69 6.83 10.62
N LEU A 63 -6.46 6.32 10.68
CA LEU A 63 -5.69 6.23 11.92
C LEU A 63 -5.45 7.63 12.53
N LYS A 64 -4.95 8.58 11.74
CA LYS A 64 -4.73 9.96 12.21
C LYS A 64 -6.02 10.60 12.71
N ASN A 65 -7.15 10.39 12.03
CA ASN A 65 -8.43 10.94 12.47
C ASN A 65 -8.93 10.29 13.77
N LYS A 66 -8.72 8.99 13.95
CA LYS A 66 -9.06 8.27 15.19
C LYS A 66 -8.29 8.80 16.40
N TYR A 67 -7.04 9.23 16.21
CA TYR A 67 -6.15 9.68 17.29
C TYR A 67 -5.89 11.20 17.29
N LYS A 68 -6.61 11.98 16.46
CA LYS A 68 -6.49 13.45 16.39
C LYS A 68 -7.06 14.18 17.63
N THR A 69 -7.78 13.49 18.49
CA THR A 69 -8.49 14.04 19.67
C THR A 69 -7.88 13.65 21.01
N SER A 70 -6.68 13.08 21.04
CA SER A 70 -5.98 12.74 22.29
C SER A 70 -4.88 13.76 22.60
N VAL A 71 -5.28 15.02 22.83
CA VAL A 71 -4.48 16.04 23.52
C VAL A 71 -5.41 16.81 24.45
#